data_AF-A0AA51N8F2-F1
#
_entry.id   AF-A0AA51N8F2-F1
#
_cell.length_a   1.000
_cell.length_b   1.000
_cell.length_c   1.000
_cell.angle_alpha   90.00
_cell.angle_beta   90.00
_cell.angle_gamma   90.00
#
_symmetry.space_group_name_H-M   'P 1'
#
loop_
_entity.id
_entity.type
_entity.pdbx_description
1 polymer ?
#
loop_
_entity_poly.entity_id
_entity_poly.type
_entity_poly.pdbx_seq_one_letter_code
_entity_poly.pdbx_strand_id
1 'polypeptide(L)'
;MSYLLKSKTAIILLFWIIAFACKPPPSKFDADYPEYTTEKNTTESYEMVNDSTLFLSITAENKAYGRSPKSPIFVGVTNAYEGGKNRERFLNALEMEDGKEIKYERLKSCCPFKTLNSRTIGADQKFGLLDVWVLYPKGENNSEADTLYINAYDEGNPMIPKGYRAKK
;
A
#
# COMPACT_ATOMS: atom_id res chain seq x y z
N MET A 1 -14.84 -49.42 56.16
CA MET A 1 -16.06 -48.66 55.85
C MET A 1 -15.96 -47.37 56.63
N SER A 2 -15.84 -46.16 56.08
CA SER A 2 -16.37 -45.66 54.82
C SER A 2 -15.72 -44.31 54.52
N TYR A 3 -15.21 -44.17 53.30
CA TYR A 3 -15.30 -42.99 52.43
C TYR A 3 -14.90 -41.60 52.94
N LEU A 4 -13.60 -41.31 52.74
CA LEU A 4 -13.10 -40.04 52.21
C LEU A 4 -13.85 -39.64 50.93
N LEU A 5 -14.71 -38.62 50.98
CA LEU A 5 -15.17 -37.89 49.79
C LEU A 5 -15.84 -36.57 50.15
N LYS A 6 -15.16 -35.45 49.91
CA LYS A 6 -15.71 -34.20 49.34
C LYS A 6 -14.64 -33.13 49.19
N SER A 7 -13.72 -33.34 48.24
CA SER A 7 -12.87 -32.26 47.72
C SER A 7 -12.56 -32.55 46.25
N LYS A 8 -13.57 -32.39 45.39
CA LYS A 8 -13.40 -32.45 43.92
C LYS A 8 -13.94 -31.22 43.19
N THR A 9 -14.67 -30.34 43.87
CA THR A 9 -15.21 -29.11 43.29
C THR A 9 -14.26 -27.90 43.38
N ALA A 10 -13.35 -27.86 44.37
CA ALA A 10 -12.42 -26.74 44.54
C ALA A 10 -11.23 -26.76 43.57
N ILE A 11 -10.82 -27.95 43.09
CA ILE A 11 -9.63 -28.11 42.25
C ILE A 11 -9.92 -27.78 40.77
N ILE A 12 -11.17 -27.95 40.33
CA ILE A 12 -11.58 -27.68 38.94
C ILE A 12 -11.70 -26.17 38.67
N LEU A 13 -12.03 -25.36 39.68
CA LEU A 13 -12.13 -23.90 39.56
C LEU A 13 -10.76 -23.20 39.51
N LEU A 14 -9.70 -23.79 40.10
CA LEU A 14 -8.37 -23.19 40.10
C LEU A 14 -7.61 -23.37 38.76
N PHE A 15 -7.93 -24.42 38.00
CA PHE A 15 -7.30 -24.69 36.70
C PHE A 15 -7.85 -23.83 35.55
N TRP A 16 -9.01 -23.20 35.72
CA TRP A 16 -9.62 -22.34 34.69
C TRP A 16 -9.05 -20.90 34.66
N ILE A 17 -8.33 -20.48 35.70
CA ILE A 17 -7.80 -19.10 35.79
C ILE A 17 -6.44 -18.95 35.09
N ILE A 18 -5.70 -20.04 34.85
CA ILE A 18 -4.32 -19.97 34.36
C ILE A 18 -4.23 -20.01 32.81
N ALA A 19 -5.33 -20.30 32.09
CA ALA A 19 -5.28 -20.48 30.64
C ALA A 19 -5.39 -19.19 29.80
N PHE A 20 -5.61 -18.01 30.39
CA PHE A 20 -5.93 -16.79 29.63
C PHE A 20 -4.90 -15.65 29.70
N ALA A 21 -3.74 -15.83 30.34
CA ALA A 21 -2.87 -14.70 30.70
C ALA A 21 -1.52 -14.60 29.95
N CYS A 22 -1.39 -15.14 28.74
CA CYS A 22 -0.27 -14.80 27.86
C CYS A 22 -0.77 -14.45 26.46
N LYS A 23 -0.88 -13.14 26.15
CA LYS A 23 -0.92 -12.71 24.75
C LYS A 23 0.42 -13.10 24.13
N PRO A 24 0.46 -13.86 23.02
CA PRO A 24 1.72 -14.18 22.36
C PRO A 24 2.44 -12.89 21.98
N PRO A 25 3.79 -12.88 21.98
CA PRO A 25 4.55 -11.73 21.52
C PRO A 25 4.16 -11.39 20.07
N PRO A 26 4.19 -10.10 19.68
CA PRO A 26 3.89 -9.69 18.33
C PRO A 26 4.76 -10.46 17.33
N SER A 27 4.18 -10.84 16.19
CA SER A 27 4.92 -11.59 15.18
C SER A 27 6.04 -10.71 14.60
N LYS A 28 7.06 -11.32 13.98
CA LYS A 28 8.14 -10.59 13.30
C LYS A 28 7.60 -9.66 12.19
N PHE A 29 6.48 -10.05 11.59
CA PHE A 29 5.72 -9.23 10.65
C PHE A 29 5.16 -7.95 11.33
N ASP A 30 4.70 -8.06 12.57
CA ASP A 30 4.18 -6.94 13.34
C ASP A 30 5.26 -5.96 13.82
N ALA A 31 6.54 -6.38 13.87
CA ALA A 31 7.63 -5.55 14.38
C ALA A 31 8.31 -4.68 13.30
N ASP A 32 8.46 -5.20 12.08
CA ASP A 32 9.48 -4.66 11.16
C ASP A 32 8.94 -3.85 9.95
N TYR A 33 7.65 -3.96 9.61
CA TYR A 33 7.10 -3.31 8.41
C TYR A 33 6.39 -1.98 8.67
N PRO A 34 6.59 -0.97 7.80
CA PRO A 34 5.90 0.31 7.93
C PRO A 34 4.40 0.15 7.75
N GLU A 35 3.65 0.99 8.42
CA GLU A 35 2.20 1.15 8.26
C GLU A 35 1.97 2.57 7.75
N TYR A 36 1.46 2.72 6.52
CA TYR A 36 1.22 4.03 5.93
C TYR A 36 -0.12 4.63 6.35
N THR A 37 -1.11 3.76 6.54
CA THR A 37 -2.45 4.11 7.01
C THR A 37 -2.98 3.00 7.92
N THR A 38 -3.80 3.40 8.89
CA THR A 38 -4.51 2.51 9.80
C THR A 38 -6.00 2.40 9.45
N GLU A 39 -6.42 2.97 8.33
CA GLU A 39 -7.83 3.15 7.97
C GLU A 39 -8.18 2.39 6.68
N LYS A 40 -9.48 2.07 6.53
CA LYS A 40 -10.02 1.53 5.27
C LYS A 40 -10.24 2.67 4.30
N ASN A 41 -10.03 2.42 3.01
CA ASN A 41 -10.31 3.40 1.97
C ASN A 41 -11.79 3.81 1.98
N THR A 42 -12.03 5.08 1.67
CA THR A 42 -13.35 5.69 1.52
C THR A 42 -13.58 6.25 0.11
N THR A 43 -12.50 6.53 -0.62
CA THR A 43 -12.46 6.99 -2.01
C THR A 43 -12.93 5.87 -2.93
N GLU A 44 -14.04 6.10 -3.63
CA GLU A 44 -14.56 5.15 -4.63
C GLU A 44 -13.77 5.22 -5.94
N SER A 45 -13.43 6.44 -6.37
CA SER A 45 -12.67 6.71 -7.59
C SER A 45 -11.96 8.06 -7.49
N TYR A 46 -10.92 8.22 -8.32
CA TYR A 46 -10.27 9.51 -8.57
C TYR A 46 -10.92 10.18 -9.79
N GLU A 47 -10.75 11.51 -9.89
CA GLU A 47 -11.04 12.23 -11.12
C GLU A 47 -10.15 11.74 -12.26
N MET A 48 -10.73 11.58 -13.45
CA MET A 48 -10.06 11.02 -14.62
C MET A 48 -10.19 11.96 -15.81
N VAL A 49 -9.12 12.08 -16.60
CA VAL A 49 -9.18 12.70 -17.94
C VAL A 49 -9.92 11.76 -18.90
N ASN A 50 -9.67 10.46 -18.77
CA ASN A 50 -10.32 9.37 -19.49
C ASN A 50 -10.07 8.04 -18.75
N ASP A 51 -10.64 6.94 -19.24
CA ASP A 51 -10.57 5.62 -18.59
C ASP A 51 -9.15 5.09 -18.31
N SER A 52 -8.13 5.62 -19.00
CA SER A 52 -6.74 5.22 -18.86
C SER A 52 -5.85 6.28 -18.20
N THR A 53 -6.37 7.44 -17.83
CA THR A 53 -5.55 8.58 -17.37
C THR A 53 -6.20 9.32 -16.21
N LEU A 54 -5.51 9.39 -15.07
CA LEU A 54 -5.95 10.21 -13.93
C LEU A 54 -5.80 11.69 -14.23
N PHE A 55 -6.70 12.50 -13.66
CA PHE A 55 -6.51 13.94 -13.62
C PHE A 55 -5.58 14.30 -12.46
N LEU A 56 -4.50 15.05 -12.72
CA LEU A 56 -3.55 15.52 -11.72
C LEU A 56 -3.39 17.04 -11.82
N SER A 57 -3.50 17.74 -10.69
CA SER A 57 -3.43 19.21 -10.64
C SER A 57 -2.40 19.76 -9.65
N ILE A 58 -1.90 18.93 -8.72
CA ILE A 58 -1.01 19.36 -7.64
C ILE A 58 0.37 18.78 -7.88
N THR A 59 1.40 19.64 -7.87
CA THR A 59 2.80 19.20 -7.92
C THR A 59 3.37 19.04 -6.53
N ALA A 60 4.03 17.92 -6.25
CA ALA A 60 4.68 17.68 -4.98
C ALA A 60 5.83 18.66 -4.76
N GLU A 61 5.96 19.20 -3.54
CA GLU A 61 7.09 20.06 -3.17
C GLU A 61 8.36 19.24 -2.89
N ASN A 62 8.19 18.10 -2.22
CA ASN A 62 9.28 17.22 -1.84
C ASN A 62 9.79 16.39 -3.02
N LYS A 63 11.08 16.53 -3.35
CA LYS A 63 11.74 15.76 -4.43
C LYS A 63 11.69 14.24 -4.23
N ALA A 64 11.62 13.78 -2.98
CA ALA A 64 11.55 12.36 -2.64
C ALA A 64 10.16 11.74 -2.85
N TYR A 65 9.12 12.56 -3.10
CA TYR A 65 7.77 12.05 -3.36
C TYR A 65 7.77 11.11 -4.56
N GLY A 66 7.26 9.90 -4.35
CA GLY A 66 7.26 8.82 -5.31
C GLY A 66 8.58 8.08 -5.46
N ARG A 67 9.73 8.61 -5.01
CA ARG A 67 11.08 8.05 -5.29
C ARG A 67 11.67 7.21 -4.17
N SER A 68 10.90 6.94 -3.14
CA SER A 68 11.32 6.14 -2.00
C SER A 68 10.16 5.31 -1.46
N PRO A 69 10.42 4.10 -0.93
CA PRO A 69 9.43 3.39 -0.13
C PRO A 69 8.91 4.20 1.05
N LYS A 70 9.69 5.17 1.58
CA LYS A 70 9.24 6.02 2.69
C LYS A 70 8.25 7.10 2.28
N SER A 71 8.10 7.37 0.98
CA SER A 71 7.20 8.38 0.44
C SER A 71 6.63 7.92 -0.91
N PRO A 72 5.91 6.78 -0.95
CA PRO A 72 5.34 6.26 -2.20
C PRO A 72 4.14 7.11 -2.64
N ILE A 73 3.70 6.88 -3.88
CA ILE A 73 2.46 7.46 -4.40
C ILE A 73 1.30 6.54 -4.03
N PHE A 74 0.31 7.04 -3.29
CA PHE A 74 -0.91 6.31 -2.93
C PHE A 74 -1.99 6.52 -3.98
N VAL A 75 -2.46 5.44 -4.59
CA VAL A 75 -3.50 5.45 -5.65
C VAL A 75 -4.60 4.41 -5.41
N GLY A 76 -4.67 3.86 -4.20
CA GLY A 76 -5.71 2.91 -3.81
C GLY A 76 -7.09 3.56 -3.74
N VAL A 77 -8.11 2.73 -3.88
CA VAL A 77 -9.53 3.09 -3.74
C VAL A 77 -10.28 1.92 -3.09
N THR A 78 -11.55 2.10 -2.74
CA THR A 78 -12.36 1.04 -2.12
C THR A 78 -12.41 -0.25 -2.96
N ASN A 79 -12.42 -0.11 -4.29
CA ASN A 79 -12.32 -1.22 -5.22
C ASN A 79 -10.85 -1.56 -5.54
N ALA A 80 -10.33 -2.63 -4.95
CA ALA A 80 -8.95 -3.08 -5.16
C ALA A 80 -8.58 -3.35 -6.63
N TYR A 81 -9.54 -3.75 -7.48
CA TYR A 81 -9.29 -3.92 -8.91
C TYR A 81 -9.04 -2.58 -9.60
N GLU A 82 -9.82 -1.53 -9.26
CA GLU A 82 -9.59 -0.18 -9.77
C GLU A 82 -8.31 0.44 -9.20
N GLY A 83 -8.02 0.24 -7.91
CA GLY A 83 -6.73 0.64 -7.31
C GLY A 83 -5.54 0.01 -8.05
N GLY A 84 -5.69 -1.25 -8.46
CA GLY A 84 -4.70 -1.94 -9.29
C GLY A 84 -4.47 -1.30 -10.67
N LYS A 85 -5.51 -0.76 -11.31
CA LYS A 85 -5.40 -0.03 -12.58
C LYS A 85 -4.84 1.38 -12.39
N ASN A 86 -5.10 2.00 -11.25
CA ASN A 86 -4.69 3.38 -10.99
C ASN A 86 -3.16 3.59 -11.02
N ARG A 87 -2.36 2.53 -10.85
CA ARG A 87 -0.90 2.57 -11.07
C ARG A 87 -0.55 3.08 -12.46
N GLU A 88 -1.11 2.45 -13.48
CA GLU A 88 -0.88 2.82 -14.88
C GLU A 88 -1.61 4.12 -15.23
N ARG A 89 -2.82 4.33 -14.71
CA ARG A 89 -3.56 5.58 -14.95
C ARG A 89 -2.83 6.81 -14.41
N PHE A 90 -2.18 6.68 -13.25
CA PHE A 90 -1.32 7.73 -12.70
C PHE A 90 -0.10 7.97 -13.59
N LEU A 91 0.60 6.92 -14.01
CA LEU A 91 1.76 7.06 -14.90
C LEU A 91 1.39 7.64 -16.26
N ASN A 92 0.22 7.28 -16.81
CA ASN A 92 -0.29 7.84 -18.05
C ASN A 92 -0.54 9.34 -17.96
N ALA A 93 -0.85 9.86 -16.76
CA ALA A 93 -1.05 11.28 -16.51
C ALA A 93 0.25 12.09 -16.49
N LEU A 94 1.42 11.45 -16.49
CA LEU A 94 2.71 12.14 -16.41
C LEU A 94 3.36 12.32 -17.78
N GLU A 95 3.99 13.47 -17.97
CA GLU A 95 4.95 13.75 -19.04
C GLU A 95 6.13 14.56 -18.47
N MET A 96 7.23 14.64 -19.22
CA MET A 96 8.38 15.44 -18.84
C MET A 96 8.00 16.93 -18.73
N GLU A 97 8.71 17.72 -17.93
CA GLU A 97 8.44 19.17 -17.79
C GLU A 97 8.46 19.91 -19.14
N ASP A 98 9.31 19.49 -20.08
CA ASP A 98 9.39 20.03 -21.45
C ASP A 98 8.28 19.51 -22.38
N GLY A 99 7.57 18.45 -21.98
CA GLY A 99 6.41 17.90 -22.67
C GLY A 99 6.67 16.70 -23.51
N LYS A 100 7.87 16.14 -23.41
CA LYS A 100 8.13 14.83 -23.99
C LYS A 100 7.30 13.78 -23.26
N GLU A 101 6.70 12.90 -24.05
CA GLU A 101 6.06 11.71 -23.52
C GLU A 101 7.07 10.86 -22.76
N ILE A 102 6.60 10.17 -21.73
CA ILE A 102 7.37 9.14 -21.03
C ILE A 102 7.00 7.75 -21.55
N LYS A 103 7.94 6.82 -21.44
CA LYS A 103 7.69 5.38 -21.42
C LYS A 103 7.93 4.88 -20.00
N TYR A 104 7.24 3.82 -19.62
CA TYR A 104 7.44 3.22 -18.30
C TYR A 104 7.31 1.70 -18.34
N GLU A 105 7.99 1.05 -17.41
CA GLU A 105 7.97 -0.40 -17.25
C GLU A 105 7.87 -0.76 -15.76
N ARG A 106 7.08 -1.78 -15.44
CA ARG A 106 7.02 -2.31 -14.07
C ARG A 106 8.23 -3.18 -13.82
N LEU A 107 9.06 -2.81 -12.87
CA LEU A 107 10.30 -3.52 -12.55
C LEU A 107 10.06 -4.70 -11.61
N LYS A 108 9.36 -4.45 -10.48
CA LYS A 108 9.11 -5.46 -9.45
C LYS A 108 8.04 -5.00 -8.47
N SER A 109 7.53 -5.93 -7.66
CA SER A 109 6.94 -5.59 -6.36
C SER A 109 8.00 -5.72 -5.27
N CYS A 110 7.97 -4.83 -4.28
CA CYS A 110 8.89 -4.82 -3.16
C CYS A 110 8.22 -4.31 -1.90
N CYS A 111 9.05 -4.08 -0.87
CA CYS A 111 8.75 -3.09 0.15
C CYS A 111 7.43 -3.41 0.88
N PRO A 112 7.36 -4.59 1.51
CA PRO A 112 6.21 -4.98 2.32
C PRO A 112 5.85 -3.91 3.34
N PHE A 113 4.55 -3.66 3.46
CA PHE A 113 3.96 -2.71 4.39
C PHE A 113 2.65 -3.25 4.92
N LYS A 114 2.21 -2.70 6.05
CA LYS A 114 0.93 -3.03 6.67
C LYS A 114 -0.18 -2.17 6.09
N THR A 115 -1.32 -2.80 5.81
CA THR A 115 -2.51 -2.11 5.31
C THR A 115 -3.76 -2.91 5.62
N LEU A 116 -4.87 -2.22 5.91
CA LEU A 116 -6.18 -2.84 6.00
C LEU A 116 -6.83 -3.06 4.62
N ASN A 117 -6.28 -2.49 3.55
CA ASN A 117 -6.91 -2.45 2.23
C ASN A 117 -6.48 -3.59 1.30
N SER A 118 -5.65 -4.52 1.81
CA SER A 118 -5.36 -5.77 1.13
C SER A 118 -6.52 -6.75 1.26
N ARG A 119 -6.90 -7.40 0.15
CA ARG A 119 -7.99 -8.36 0.10
C ARG A 119 -7.48 -9.70 -0.43
N THR A 120 -7.71 -10.75 0.34
CA THR A 120 -7.75 -12.14 -0.14
C THR A 120 -9.08 -12.74 0.30
N ILE A 121 -9.70 -13.60 -0.51
CA ILE A 121 -10.94 -14.28 -0.14
C ILE A 121 -10.70 -15.07 1.15
N GLY A 122 -11.42 -14.74 2.23
CA GLY A 122 -11.42 -15.51 3.48
C GLY A 122 -10.31 -15.21 4.48
N ALA A 123 -9.45 -14.20 4.26
CA ALA A 123 -8.45 -13.78 5.23
C ALA A 123 -8.18 -12.27 5.19
N ASP A 124 -8.19 -11.63 6.37
CA ASP A 124 -7.69 -10.26 6.55
C ASP A 124 -6.17 -10.26 6.42
N GLN A 125 -5.65 -10.25 5.19
CA GLN A 125 -4.25 -9.94 4.98
C GLN A 125 -4.03 -8.48 5.35
N LYS A 126 -3.22 -8.24 6.39
CA LYS A 126 -2.85 -6.90 6.81
C LYS A 126 -1.59 -6.41 6.12
N PHE A 127 -1.36 -6.81 4.86
CA PHE A 127 -0.11 -6.51 4.17
C PHE A 127 -0.28 -6.27 2.67
N GLY A 128 0.55 -5.37 2.14
CA GLY A 128 0.67 -5.06 0.72
C GLY A 128 2.14 -4.98 0.31
N LEU A 129 2.38 -4.93 -1.00
CA LEU A 129 3.69 -4.67 -1.59
C LEU A 129 3.61 -3.43 -2.47
N LEU A 130 4.61 -2.54 -2.39
CA LEU A 130 4.72 -1.43 -3.33
C LEU A 130 5.13 -1.97 -4.71
N ASP A 131 4.63 -1.34 -5.77
CA ASP A 131 5.12 -1.57 -7.12
C ASP A 131 6.17 -0.55 -7.50
N VAL A 132 7.28 -1.03 -8.03
CA VAL A 132 8.40 -0.20 -8.51
C VAL A 132 8.31 -0.11 -10.03
N TRP A 133 8.27 1.12 -10.52
CA TRP A 133 8.19 1.46 -11.93
C TRP A 133 9.41 2.26 -12.34
N VAL A 134 9.92 2.00 -13.53
CA VAL A 134 11.02 2.76 -14.12
C VAL A 134 10.47 3.58 -15.29
N LEU A 135 10.79 4.87 -15.33
CA LEU A 135 10.30 5.85 -16.30
C LEU A 135 11.45 6.37 -17.15
N TYR A 136 11.20 6.53 -18.44
CA TYR A 136 12.17 6.99 -19.43
C TYR A 136 11.57 8.09 -20.31
N PRO A 137 12.30 9.15 -20.67
CA PRO A 137 11.94 10.02 -21.78
C PRO A 137 11.80 9.22 -23.09
N LYS A 138 10.66 9.34 -23.78
CA LYS A 138 10.42 8.58 -25.01
C LYS A 138 11.36 9.04 -26.14
N GLY A 139 12.09 8.10 -26.74
CA GLY A 139 12.94 8.35 -27.90
C GLY A 139 14.39 8.72 -27.59
N GLU A 140 14.78 8.73 -26.31
CA GLU A 140 16.16 8.94 -25.89
C GLU A 140 16.79 7.61 -25.48
N ASN A 141 17.74 7.10 -26.27
CA ASN A 141 18.32 5.77 -26.07
C ASN A 141 19.37 5.69 -24.95
N ASN A 142 19.69 6.81 -24.28
CA ASN A 142 20.72 6.95 -23.24
C ASN A 142 20.32 7.92 -22.11
N SER A 143 19.02 8.10 -21.88
CA SER A 143 18.51 8.98 -20.82
C SER A 143 18.55 8.29 -19.46
N GLU A 144 18.77 9.08 -18.40
CA GLU A 144 18.68 8.59 -17.03
C GLU A 144 17.24 8.17 -16.73
N ALA A 145 17.09 6.97 -16.17
CA ALA A 145 15.79 6.42 -15.81
C ALA A 145 15.40 6.87 -14.40
N ASP A 146 14.16 7.32 -14.22
CA ASP A 146 13.62 7.63 -12.90
C ASP A 146 12.89 6.43 -12.32
N THR A 147 12.84 6.31 -11.01
CA THR A 147 12.20 5.17 -10.32
C THR A 147 11.10 5.65 -9.39
N LEU A 148 9.87 5.19 -9.63
CA LEU A 148 8.71 5.49 -8.80
C LEU A 148 8.20 4.27 -8.04
N TYR A 149 7.76 4.50 -6.80
CA TYR A 149 7.16 3.53 -5.90
C TYR A 149 5.67 3.87 -5.74
N ILE A 150 4.80 2.94 -6.11
CA ILE A 150 3.35 3.15 -6.11
C ILE A 150 2.69 2.13 -5.18
N ASN A 151 1.83 2.62 -4.31
CA ASN A 151 0.92 1.86 -3.47
C ASN A 151 -0.47 1.89 -4.11
N ALA A 152 -0.95 0.73 -4.56
CA ALA A 152 -2.27 0.55 -5.17
C ALA A 152 -3.36 0.13 -4.18
N TYR A 153 -3.01 -0.02 -2.89
CA TYR A 153 -3.87 -0.54 -1.84
C TYR A 153 -4.52 0.60 -1.07
N ASP A 154 -3.72 1.56 -0.61
CA ASP A 154 -4.18 2.65 0.24
C ASP A 154 -4.49 3.88 -0.59
N GLU A 155 -5.58 4.55 -0.23
CA GLU A 155 -5.93 5.85 -0.80
C GLU A 155 -4.97 6.95 -0.33
N GLY A 156 -4.89 7.98 -1.14
CA GLY A 156 -4.24 9.24 -0.79
C GLY A 156 -4.57 10.31 -1.81
N ASN A 157 -3.75 11.37 -1.86
CA ASN A 157 -3.85 12.45 -2.83
C ASN A 157 -2.68 12.32 -3.83
N PRO A 158 -2.89 11.70 -5.01
CA PRO A 158 -1.84 11.54 -5.99
C PRO A 158 -1.37 12.91 -6.49
N MET A 159 -0.08 13.19 -6.35
CA MET A 159 0.54 14.44 -6.80
C MET A 159 1.53 14.16 -7.94
N ILE A 160 1.86 15.19 -8.71
CA ILE A 160 2.87 15.13 -9.76
C ILE A 160 4.25 15.16 -9.10
N PRO A 161 5.13 14.15 -9.28
CA PRO A 161 6.48 14.18 -8.74
C PRO A 161 7.30 15.29 -9.42
N LYS A 162 8.21 15.94 -8.68
CA LYS A 162 9.13 16.95 -9.25
C LYS A 162 9.86 16.42 -10.49
N GLY A 163 10.02 17.23 -11.54
CA GLY A 163 10.60 16.81 -12.82
C GLY A 163 9.58 16.32 -13.86
N TYR A 164 8.30 16.24 -13.47
CA TYR A 164 7.18 15.93 -14.36
C TYR A 164 6.12 17.03 -14.33
N ARG A 165 5.23 16.99 -15.31
CA ARG A 165 3.97 17.73 -15.32
C ARG A 165 2.81 16.80 -15.69
N ALA A 166 1.59 17.24 -15.42
CA ALA A 166 0.39 16.54 -15.86
C ALA A 166 0.18 16.71 -17.37
N LYS A 167 -0.18 15.60 -18.05
CA LYS A 167 -0.75 15.66 -19.39
C LYS A 167 -2.09 16.36 -19.35
N LYS A 168 -2.34 17.18 -20.36
CA LYS A 168 -3.60 17.91 -20.53
C LYS A 168 -4.58 17.12 -21.39
#